data_AF-A0A4Q3Y3P4-F1
#
_entry.id   AF-A0A4Q3Y3P4-F1
#
_cell.length_a   1.000
_cell.length_b   1.000
_cell.length_c   1.000
_cell.angle_alpha   90.00
_cell.angle_beta   90.00
_cell.angle_gamma   90.00
#
_symmetry.space_group_name_H-M   'P 1'
#
loop_
_entity.id
_entity.type
_entity.pdbx_description
1 polymer ?
#
loop_
_entity_poly.entity_id
_entity_poly.type
_entity_poly.pdbx_seq_one_letter_code
_entity_poly.pdbx_strand_id
1 'polypeptide(L)'
;MSAVRSKTVIAIVRGRNWGIHMRYLLALVLVLFAPVAHAQGGFTFANTPGPHGVGLRVVHQHDFSRSYRGATDPVTGKAVTVDKARPIQTLIWYPAAKSGTPVRYNDYLRLSATEEMFGRSDAEITAATAGFLRSAISAGPEARIKAETERTMWAVRDAAPATGKFPVVIYAPSFGAPAYENADMAEYLASQGYVVIASPSVG
;
A
#
# COMPACT_ATOMS: atom_id res chain seq x y z
N MET A 1 37.82 32.44 86.31
CA MET A 1 36.49 32.08 86.83
C MET A 1 35.62 31.80 85.62
N SER A 2 35.53 30.54 85.16
CA SER A 2 34.79 29.39 85.72
C SER A 2 33.31 29.41 85.35
N ALA A 3 32.83 28.21 84.97
CA ALA A 3 31.49 27.79 84.59
C ALA A 3 31.12 28.11 83.11
N VAL A 4 30.55 27.19 82.32
CA VAL A 4 29.55 26.17 82.64
C VAL A 4 29.70 24.95 81.70
N ARG A 5 29.50 23.74 82.25
CA ARG A 5 29.33 22.46 81.52
C ARG A 5 28.09 22.53 80.63
N SER A 6 28.20 22.16 79.35
CA SER A 6 27.03 21.96 78.47
C SER A 6 27.02 20.55 77.89
N LYS A 7 25.82 19.97 77.88
CA LYS A 7 25.51 18.58 77.55
C LYS A 7 25.62 18.30 76.05
N THR A 8 26.00 17.07 75.75
CA THR A 8 25.94 16.40 74.45
C THR A 8 24.57 16.52 73.80
N VAL A 9 24.52 16.96 72.53
CA VAL A 9 23.47 16.64 71.57
C VAL A 9 24.16 16.23 70.28
N ILE A 10 24.10 14.95 69.94
CA ILE A 10 24.51 14.45 68.62
C ILE A 10 23.40 14.84 67.65
N ALA A 11 23.65 15.87 66.84
CA ALA A 11 22.79 16.20 65.71
C ALA A 11 23.08 15.22 64.56
N ILE A 12 22.17 14.29 64.31
CA ILE A 12 22.15 13.49 63.09
C ILE A 12 21.79 14.43 61.94
N VAL A 13 22.78 14.79 61.12
CA VAL A 13 22.58 15.53 59.88
C VAL A 13 21.73 14.67 58.95
N ARG A 14 20.49 15.12 58.70
CA ARG A 14 19.53 14.47 57.80
C ARG A 14 20.16 14.25 56.42
N GLY A 15 20.03 13.01 55.94
CA GLY A 15 20.56 12.55 54.66
C GLY A 15 20.15 13.43 53.48
N ARG A 16 21.14 13.75 52.65
CA ARG A 16 21.00 14.47 51.38
C ARG A 16 20.10 13.64 50.44
N ASN A 17 18.99 14.21 49.97
CA ASN A 17 17.96 13.57 49.12
C ASN A 17 18.45 13.20 47.68
N TRP A 18 19.67 12.68 47.56
CA TRP A 18 20.34 12.38 46.29
C TRP A 18 19.53 11.40 45.42
N GLY A 19 18.83 10.44 46.05
CA GLY A 19 18.05 9.44 45.32
C GLY A 19 16.82 9.98 44.58
N ILE A 20 16.20 11.05 45.08
CA ILE A 20 15.03 11.66 44.44
C ILE A 20 15.46 12.51 43.24
N HIS A 21 16.51 13.32 43.40
CA HIS A 21 17.06 14.12 42.31
C HIS A 21 17.69 13.26 41.21
N MET A 22 18.36 12.14 41.58
CA MET A 22 18.91 11.17 40.62
C MET A 22 17.81 10.50 39.78
N ARG A 23 16.66 10.18 40.39
CA ARG A 23 15.50 9.62 39.68
C ARG A 23 14.90 10.61 38.69
N TYR A 24 14.78 11.88 39.07
CA TYR A 24 14.29 12.93 38.16
C TYR A 24 15.29 13.23 37.03
N LEU A 25 16.60 13.22 37.32
CA LEU A 25 17.64 13.34 36.31
C LEU A 25 17.64 12.16 35.33
N LEU A 26 17.52 10.93 35.82
CA LEU A 26 17.40 9.74 34.96
C LEU A 26 16.14 9.78 34.10
N ALA A 27 15.00 10.20 34.66
CA ALA A 27 13.77 10.38 33.89
C ALA A 27 13.91 11.47 32.81
N LEU A 28 14.54 12.60 33.15
CA LEU A 28 14.81 13.68 32.20
C LEU A 28 15.74 13.22 31.07
N VAL A 29 16.81 12.48 31.40
CA VAL A 29 17.72 11.89 30.41
C VAL A 29 16.98 10.91 29.50
N LEU A 30 16.13 10.03 30.05
CA LEU A 30 15.32 9.11 29.24
C LEU A 30 14.34 9.84 28.29
N VAL A 31 13.77 10.96 28.72
CA VAL A 31 12.90 11.80 27.87
C VAL A 31 13.70 12.53 26.78
N LEU A 32 14.91 13.00 27.11
CA LEU A 32 15.78 13.70 26.15
C LEU A 32 16.43 12.76 25.12
N PHE A 33 16.60 11.48 25.45
CA PHE A 33 17.11 10.44 24.54
C PHE A 33 16.01 9.61 23.88
N ALA A 34 14.73 9.95 24.09
CA ALA A 34 13.64 9.32 23.33
C ALA A 34 13.80 9.71 21.85
N PRO A 35 13.97 8.74 20.92
CA PRO A 35 14.04 9.05 19.51
C PRO A 35 12.73 9.75 19.12
N VAL A 36 12.85 10.90 18.47
CA VAL A 36 11.71 11.53 17.82
C VAL A 36 11.29 10.57 16.72
N ALA A 37 10.23 9.80 16.95
CA ALA A 37 9.66 8.92 15.96
C ALA A 37 9.00 9.80 14.88
N HIS A 38 9.70 10.02 13.77
CA HIS A 38 9.09 10.59 12.59
C HIS A 38 8.28 9.49 11.90
N ALA A 39 6.96 9.64 11.87
CA ALA A 39 6.13 8.83 10.99
C ALA A 39 6.56 9.13 9.53
N GLN A 40 7.01 8.11 8.78
CA GLN A 40 7.32 8.29 7.36
C GLN A 40 6.07 8.75 6.61
N GLY A 41 6.19 9.88 5.92
CA GLY A 41 5.06 10.59 5.30
C GLY A 41 4.55 9.98 3.99
N GLY A 42 5.25 9.00 3.42
CA GLY A 42 4.90 8.36 2.15
C GLY A 42 5.62 7.02 1.96
N PHE A 43 5.10 6.20 1.06
CA PHE A 43 5.74 4.94 0.69
C PHE A 43 6.83 5.19 -0.36
N THR A 44 8.02 4.67 -0.08
CA THR A 44 9.11 4.61 -1.06
C THR A 44 9.57 3.17 -1.14
N PHE A 45 9.56 2.60 -2.34
CA PHE A 45 10.08 1.26 -2.54
C PHE A 45 11.60 1.25 -2.35
N ALA A 46 12.09 0.51 -1.36
CA ALA A 46 13.48 0.59 -0.92
C ALA A 46 14.46 -0.15 -1.84
N ASN A 47 13.99 -1.19 -2.55
CA ASN A 47 14.88 -2.02 -3.37
C ASN A 47 15.18 -1.34 -4.71
N THR A 48 16.44 -1.43 -5.14
CA THR A 48 16.86 -0.90 -6.44
C THR A 48 16.20 -1.69 -7.58
N PRO A 49 15.58 -1.01 -8.58
CA PRO A 49 15.06 -1.67 -9.77
C PRO A 49 16.14 -2.48 -10.50
N GLY A 50 15.71 -3.54 -11.19
CA GLY A 50 16.58 -4.34 -12.04
C GLY A 50 16.94 -3.66 -13.37
N PRO A 51 17.64 -4.37 -14.27
CA PRO A 51 18.14 -3.79 -15.51
C PRO A 51 17.03 -3.47 -16.52
N HIS A 52 15.87 -4.13 -16.44
CA HIS A 52 14.78 -3.96 -17.40
C HIS A 52 13.90 -2.73 -17.09
N GLY A 53 13.28 -2.16 -18.12
CA GLY A 53 12.08 -1.34 -17.92
C GLY A 53 10.90 -2.22 -17.52
N VAL A 54 9.81 -1.61 -17.06
CA VAL A 54 8.60 -2.35 -16.66
C VAL A 54 7.45 -1.98 -17.57
N GLY A 55 6.89 -2.97 -18.25
CA GLY A 55 5.65 -2.85 -19.00
C GLY A 55 4.48 -3.36 -18.18
N LEU A 56 3.30 -2.80 -18.40
CA LEU A 56 2.06 -3.25 -17.82
C LEU A 56 0.98 -3.38 -18.88
N ARG A 57 0.41 -4.58 -18.98
CA ARG A 57 -0.75 -4.87 -19.82
C ARG A 57 -1.94 -5.25 -18.95
N VAL A 58 -3.13 -4.77 -19.34
CA VAL A 58 -4.40 -5.22 -18.75
C VAL A 58 -5.13 -5.98 -19.83
N VAL A 59 -5.53 -7.20 -19.50
CA VAL A 59 -6.26 -8.08 -20.41
C VAL A 59 -7.62 -8.37 -19.79
N HIS A 60 -8.67 -8.22 -20.59
CA HIS A 60 -10.04 -8.54 -20.21
C HIS A 60 -10.47 -9.81 -20.94
N GLN A 61 -10.87 -10.82 -20.18
CA GLN A 61 -11.27 -12.13 -20.71
C GLN A 61 -12.54 -12.60 -20.03
N HIS A 62 -13.27 -13.50 -20.69
CA HIS A 62 -14.39 -14.22 -20.10
C HIS A 62 -14.04 -15.71 -20.05
N ASP A 63 -14.20 -16.30 -18.87
CA ASP A 63 -14.13 -17.74 -18.69
C ASP A 63 -15.55 -18.32 -18.73
N PHE A 64 -15.87 -18.89 -19.88
CA PHE A 64 -17.16 -19.51 -20.19
C PHE A 64 -17.38 -20.87 -19.50
N SER A 65 -16.33 -21.46 -18.90
CA SER A 65 -16.47 -22.72 -18.17
C SER A 65 -17.09 -22.54 -16.77
N ARG A 66 -17.15 -21.30 -16.27
CA ARG A 66 -17.70 -20.95 -14.95
C ARG A 66 -18.86 -19.99 -15.06
N SER A 67 -19.94 -20.31 -14.34
CA SER A 67 -21.05 -19.37 -14.12
C SER A 67 -20.68 -18.42 -12.98
N TYR A 68 -20.73 -17.11 -13.25
CA TYR A 68 -20.41 -16.07 -12.28
C TYR A 68 -21.64 -15.32 -11.79
N ARG A 69 -22.56 -14.99 -12.71
CA ARG A 69 -23.81 -14.29 -12.37
C ARG A 69 -24.94 -15.29 -12.14
N GLY A 70 -25.73 -15.04 -11.10
CA GLY A 70 -26.97 -15.77 -10.83
C GLY A 70 -28.03 -15.54 -11.90
N ALA A 71 -29.14 -16.29 -11.86
CA ALA A 71 -30.26 -16.10 -12.78
C ALA A 71 -30.96 -14.73 -12.60
N THR A 72 -30.84 -14.15 -11.41
CA THR A 72 -31.43 -12.88 -11.02
C THR A 72 -30.38 -11.98 -10.37
N ASP A 73 -30.45 -10.70 -10.67
CA ASP A 73 -29.61 -9.68 -10.05
C ASP A 73 -30.00 -9.53 -8.56
N PRO A 74 -29.05 -9.66 -7.62
CA PRO A 74 -29.36 -9.69 -6.19
C PRO A 74 -29.80 -8.34 -5.63
N VAL A 75 -29.58 -7.24 -6.36
CA VAL A 75 -29.94 -5.87 -5.93
C VAL A 75 -31.32 -5.48 -6.46
N THR A 76 -31.61 -5.80 -7.72
CA THR A 76 -32.82 -5.38 -8.43
C THR A 76 -33.89 -6.47 -8.54
N GLY A 77 -33.54 -7.74 -8.29
CA GLY A 77 -34.43 -8.90 -8.44
C GLY A 77 -34.77 -9.26 -9.89
N LYS A 78 -34.24 -8.53 -10.88
CA LYS A 78 -34.53 -8.76 -12.30
C LYS A 78 -33.71 -9.92 -12.85
N ALA A 79 -34.23 -10.60 -13.87
CA ALA A 79 -33.48 -11.64 -14.56
C ALA A 79 -32.19 -11.07 -15.18
N VAL A 80 -31.07 -11.77 -15.00
CA VAL A 80 -29.80 -11.43 -15.64
C VAL A 80 -29.85 -11.93 -17.09
N THR A 81 -29.89 -10.98 -18.04
CA THR A 81 -29.93 -11.27 -19.48
C THR A 81 -28.58 -11.16 -20.17
N VAL A 82 -27.55 -10.71 -19.45
CA VAL A 82 -26.17 -10.60 -19.94
C VAL A 82 -25.41 -11.92 -19.77
N ASP A 83 -24.26 -12.03 -20.45
CA ASP A 83 -23.36 -13.17 -20.34
C ASP A 83 -23.07 -13.51 -18.87
N LYS A 84 -23.21 -14.79 -18.53
CA LYS A 84 -22.99 -15.34 -17.19
C LYS A 84 -21.56 -15.82 -16.99
N ALA A 85 -20.75 -15.84 -18.06
CA ALA A 85 -19.35 -16.20 -18.00
C ALA A 85 -18.61 -15.32 -16.99
N ARG A 86 -17.56 -15.89 -16.39
CA ARG A 86 -16.77 -15.19 -15.41
C ARG A 86 -15.89 -14.12 -16.06
N PRO A 87 -16.09 -12.80 -15.80
CA PRO A 87 -15.10 -11.81 -16.17
C PRO A 87 -13.80 -12.05 -15.40
N ILE A 88 -12.69 -12.00 -16.11
CA ILE A 88 -11.33 -12.05 -15.58
C ILE A 88 -10.57 -10.85 -16.14
N GLN A 89 -10.33 -9.86 -15.27
CA GLN A 89 -9.32 -8.84 -15.51
C GLN A 89 -7.96 -9.37 -15.07
N THR A 90 -7.00 -9.41 -15.97
CA THR A 90 -5.64 -9.87 -15.70
C THR A 90 -4.67 -8.70 -15.86
N LEU A 91 -3.89 -8.42 -14.83
CA LEU A 91 -2.75 -7.50 -14.90
C LEU A 91 -1.49 -8.32 -15.15
N ILE A 92 -0.72 -7.89 -16.14
CA ILE A 92 0.53 -8.54 -16.53
C ILE A 92 1.63 -7.48 -16.47
N TRP A 93 2.53 -7.63 -15.51
CA TRP A 93 3.78 -6.87 -15.44
C TRP A 93 4.87 -7.67 -16.12
N TYR A 94 5.67 -7.03 -16.97
CA TYR A 94 6.69 -7.73 -17.75
C TYR A 94 7.93 -6.87 -18.00
N PRO A 95 9.09 -7.49 -18.27
CA PRO A 95 10.30 -6.76 -18.63
C PRO A 95 10.10 -6.06 -19.98
N ALA A 96 10.40 -4.78 -20.05
CA ALA A 96 10.12 -3.92 -21.20
C ALA A 96 11.28 -2.97 -21.53
N ALA A 97 11.18 -2.30 -22.67
CA ALA A 97 12.03 -1.15 -22.99
C ALA A 97 11.81 -0.02 -21.97
N LYS A 98 12.88 0.74 -21.66
CA LYS A 98 12.81 1.93 -20.78
C LYS A 98 12.34 3.16 -21.59
N SER A 99 11.10 3.14 -22.05
CA SER A 99 10.50 4.22 -22.84
C SER A 99 9.03 4.42 -22.51
N GLY A 100 8.51 5.62 -22.78
CA GLY A 100 7.12 6.00 -22.51
C GLY A 100 6.92 6.68 -21.15
N THR A 101 5.65 6.98 -20.84
CA THR A 101 5.26 7.67 -19.60
C THR A 101 4.83 6.64 -18.56
N PRO A 102 5.46 6.59 -17.39
CA PRO A 102 5.03 5.67 -16.34
C PRO A 102 3.63 6.01 -15.82
N VAL A 103 2.90 4.98 -15.44
CA VAL A 103 1.58 5.12 -14.82
C VAL A 103 1.71 5.71 -13.42
N ARG A 104 0.64 6.33 -12.93
CA ARG A 104 0.50 6.73 -11.53
C ARG A 104 -0.15 5.62 -10.74
N TYR A 105 0.01 5.62 -9.42
CA TYR A 105 -0.71 4.68 -8.56
C TYR A 105 -2.24 4.78 -8.73
N ASN A 106 -2.76 6.00 -8.99
CA ASN A 106 -4.16 6.20 -9.31
C ASN A 106 -4.64 5.42 -10.55
N ASP A 107 -3.78 5.17 -11.54
CA ASP A 107 -4.15 4.38 -12.71
C ASP A 107 -4.43 2.92 -12.35
N TYR A 108 -3.77 2.39 -11.32
CA TYR A 108 -4.11 1.08 -10.75
C TYR A 108 -5.45 1.13 -10.00
N LEU A 109 -5.69 2.16 -9.18
CA LEU A 109 -6.97 2.31 -8.46
C LEU A 109 -8.17 2.34 -9.40
N ARG A 110 -8.02 2.96 -10.58
CA ARG A 110 -9.04 3.00 -11.63
C ARG A 110 -9.40 1.60 -12.16
N LEU A 111 -8.49 0.63 -12.10
CA LEU A 111 -8.72 -0.75 -12.58
C LEU A 111 -9.71 -1.52 -11.69
N SER A 112 -9.89 -1.12 -10.42
CA SER A 112 -10.95 -1.67 -9.55
C SER A 112 -12.34 -1.43 -10.16
N ALA A 113 -12.51 -0.32 -10.88
CA ALA A 113 -13.75 -0.02 -11.58
C ALA A 113 -13.94 -0.84 -12.86
N THR A 114 -13.07 -1.79 -13.21
CA THR A 114 -13.26 -2.64 -14.41
C THR A 114 -13.06 -4.12 -14.14
N GLU A 115 -12.94 -4.56 -12.87
CA GLU A 115 -12.67 -5.96 -12.54
C GLU A 115 -13.75 -6.93 -13.02
N GLU A 116 -15.02 -6.52 -12.92
CA GLU A 116 -16.18 -7.36 -13.27
C GLU A 116 -17.01 -6.81 -14.45
N MET A 117 -16.76 -5.55 -14.84
CA MET A 117 -17.50 -4.86 -15.88
C MET A 117 -16.54 -4.06 -16.75
N PHE A 118 -16.13 -4.65 -17.88
CA PHE A 118 -15.12 -4.09 -18.77
C PHE A 118 -15.60 -2.86 -19.56
N GLY A 119 -16.90 -2.75 -19.79
CA GLY A 119 -17.49 -1.70 -20.62
C GLY A 119 -17.79 -0.37 -19.92
N ARG A 120 -17.29 -0.12 -18.70
CA ARG A 120 -17.53 1.15 -18.01
C ARG A 120 -16.90 2.31 -18.79
N SER A 121 -17.65 3.39 -18.95
CA SER A 121 -17.15 4.65 -19.50
C SER A 121 -16.13 5.30 -18.55
N ASP A 122 -15.31 6.20 -19.08
CA ASP A 122 -14.32 6.92 -18.27
C ASP A 122 -14.96 7.73 -17.14
N ALA A 123 -16.15 8.29 -17.38
CA ALA A 123 -16.92 9.01 -16.37
C ALA A 123 -17.36 8.09 -15.22
N GLU A 124 -17.82 6.88 -15.55
CA GLU A 124 -18.20 5.87 -14.55
C GLU A 124 -16.99 5.37 -13.74
N ILE A 125 -15.85 5.12 -14.41
CA ILE A 125 -14.59 4.75 -13.77
C ILE A 125 -14.13 5.85 -12.82
N THR A 126 -14.17 7.10 -13.27
CA THR A 126 -13.79 8.27 -12.48
C THR A 126 -14.71 8.44 -11.26
N ALA A 127 -16.02 8.28 -11.44
CA ALA A 127 -16.98 8.36 -10.33
C ALA A 127 -16.77 7.24 -9.30
N ALA A 128 -16.53 6.00 -9.74
CA ALA A 128 -16.25 4.85 -8.88
C ALA A 128 -14.94 5.04 -8.10
N THR A 129 -13.87 5.46 -8.79
CA THR A 129 -12.55 5.74 -8.18
C THR A 129 -12.66 6.85 -7.15
N ALA A 130 -13.37 7.94 -7.46
CA ALA A 130 -13.61 9.02 -6.52
C ALA A 130 -14.41 8.56 -5.29
N GLY A 131 -15.36 7.63 -5.46
CA GLY A 131 -16.08 6.99 -4.36
C GLY A 131 -15.15 6.25 -3.40
N PHE A 132 -14.26 5.42 -3.93
CA PHE A 132 -13.24 4.72 -3.15
C PHE A 132 -12.32 5.68 -2.42
N LEU A 133 -11.83 6.72 -3.11
CA LEU A 133 -10.93 7.72 -2.52
C LEU A 133 -11.59 8.51 -1.39
N ARG A 134 -12.88 8.86 -1.50
CA ARG A 134 -13.61 9.51 -0.40
C ARG A 134 -13.62 8.63 0.86
N SER A 135 -13.85 7.33 0.72
CA SER A 135 -13.78 6.38 1.84
C SER A 135 -12.37 6.29 2.42
N ALA A 136 -11.32 6.26 1.58
CA ALA A 136 -9.94 6.26 2.04
C ALA A 136 -9.54 7.55 2.78
N ILE A 137 -9.97 8.71 2.27
CA ILE A 137 -9.74 10.02 2.92
C ILE A 137 -10.45 10.09 4.28
N SER A 138 -11.62 9.49 4.42
CA SER A 138 -12.27 9.43 5.74
C SER A 138 -11.47 8.61 6.77
N ALA A 139 -10.56 7.75 6.32
CA ALA A 139 -9.71 6.90 7.15
C ALA A 139 -8.29 7.48 7.39
N GLY A 140 -7.91 8.61 6.77
CA GLY A 140 -6.56 9.16 6.91
C GLY A 140 -6.36 10.56 6.33
N PRO A 141 -5.17 11.18 6.51
CA PRO A 141 -4.94 12.56 6.05
C PRO A 141 -5.07 12.69 4.53
N GLU A 142 -5.95 13.58 4.06
CA GLU A 142 -6.23 13.79 2.62
C GLU A 142 -4.95 14.06 1.81
N ALA A 143 -4.06 14.90 2.33
CA ALA A 143 -2.79 15.23 1.68
C ALA A 143 -1.92 13.99 1.44
N ARG A 144 -1.95 13.02 2.36
CA ARG A 144 -1.22 11.75 2.22
C ARG A 144 -1.85 10.87 1.15
N ILE A 145 -3.17 10.73 1.16
CA ILE A 145 -3.88 9.96 0.12
C ILE A 145 -3.60 10.54 -1.26
N LYS A 146 -3.69 11.88 -1.40
CA LYS A 146 -3.39 12.57 -2.66
C LYS A 146 -1.95 12.35 -3.10
N ALA A 147 -0.98 12.44 -2.19
CA ALA A 147 0.42 12.20 -2.51
C ALA A 147 0.66 10.76 -3.00
N GLU A 148 0.02 9.78 -2.36
CA GLU A 148 0.13 8.38 -2.77
C GLU A 148 -0.52 8.12 -4.12
N THR A 149 -1.72 8.67 -4.38
CA THR A 149 -2.39 8.49 -5.68
C THR A 149 -1.62 9.10 -6.84
N GLU A 150 -0.92 10.21 -6.60
CA GLU A 150 -0.11 10.90 -7.62
C GLU A 150 1.30 10.30 -7.77
N ARG A 151 1.67 9.32 -6.93
CA ARG A 151 2.98 8.66 -6.99
C ARG A 151 3.19 8.02 -8.36
N THR A 152 4.29 8.39 -9.00
CA THR A 152 4.75 7.78 -10.25
C THR A 152 5.27 6.37 -9.98
N MET A 153 4.78 5.41 -10.76
CA MET A 153 5.21 4.01 -10.71
C MET A 153 6.34 3.75 -11.71
N TRP A 154 6.89 2.55 -11.77
CA TRP A 154 7.89 2.15 -12.78
C TRP A 154 7.24 1.61 -14.05
N ALA A 155 6.05 1.04 -13.94
CA ALA A 155 5.34 0.47 -15.09
C ALA A 155 4.91 1.53 -16.10
N VAL A 156 5.11 1.21 -17.37
CA VAL A 156 4.56 1.96 -18.52
C VAL A 156 3.48 1.10 -19.18
N ARG A 157 2.31 1.71 -19.41
CA ARG A 157 1.19 1.04 -20.07
C ARG A 157 1.60 0.57 -21.48
N ASP A 158 1.39 -0.73 -21.75
CA ASP A 158 1.61 -1.36 -23.06
C ASP A 158 2.98 -1.09 -23.69
N ALA A 159 4.02 -0.88 -22.86
CA ALA A 159 5.39 -0.70 -23.34
C ALA A 159 5.87 -1.90 -24.16
N ALA A 160 6.77 -1.67 -25.12
CA ALA A 160 7.34 -2.74 -25.93
C ALA A 160 8.04 -3.78 -25.04
N PRO A 161 7.63 -5.07 -25.06
CA PRO A 161 8.27 -6.12 -24.26
C PRO A 161 9.74 -6.27 -24.63
N ALA A 162 10.58 -6.55 -23.63
CA ALA A 162 11.97 -6.93 -23.86
C ALA A 162 12.03 -8.28 -24.57
N THR A 163 13.07 -8.48 -25.39
CA THR A 163 13.28 -9.76 -26.07
C THR A 163 13.84 -10.81 -25.10
N GLY A 164 13.41 -12.06 -25.26
CA GLY A 164 13.91 -13.18 -24.46
C GLY A 164 12.79 -14.04 -23.85
N LYS A 165 13.20 -15.01 -23.03
CA LYS A 165 12.30 -15.83 -22.21
C LYS A 165 12.50 -15.42 -20.75
N PHE A 166 11.38 -15.24 -20.05
CA PHE A 166 11.38 -14.81 -18.66
C PHE A 166 10.55 -15.78 -17.82
N PRO A 167 10.98 -16.12 -16.59
CA PRO A 167 10.16 -16.88 -15.65
C PRO A 167 8.83 -16.18 -15.37
N VAL A 168 7.77 -16.96 -15.17
CA VAL A 168 6.42 -16.47 -14.88
C VAL A 168 6.09 -16.67 -13.40
N VAL A 169 5.59 -15.63 -12.77
CA VAL A 169 5.04 -15.64 -11.40
C VAL A 169 3.54 -15.37 -11.49
N ILE A 170 2.72 -16.26 -10.94
CA ILE A 170 1.28 -16.01 -10.76
C ILE A 170 1.08 -15.55 -9.32
N TYR A 171 0.69 -14.30 -9.15
CA TYR A 171 0.37 -13.72 -7.85
C TYR A 171 -1.14 -13.84 -7.59
N ALA A 172 -1.48 -14.43 -6.44
CA ALA A 172 -2.85 -14.51 -5.95
C ALA A 172 -3.05 -13.45 -4.85
N PRO A 173 -3.86 -12.40 -5.08
CA PRO A 173 -4.15 -11.40 -4.07
C PRO A 173 -4.90 -11.96 -2.85
N SER A 174 -4.94 -11.19 -1.77
CA SER A 174 -5.76 -11.49 -0.60
C SER A 174 -7.25 -11.59 -0.95
N PHE A 175 -8.05 -12.20 -0.08
CA PHE A 175 -9.49 -12.31 -0.28
C PHE A 175 -10.15 -10.96 -0.56
N GLY A 176 -10.85 -10.84 -1.70
CA GLY A 176 -11.51 -9.61 -2.13
C GLY A 176 -10.57 -8.48 -2.57
N ALA A 177 -9.26 -8.73 -2.61
CA ALA A 177 -8.28 -7.72 -2.98
C ALA A 177 -8.15 -7.58 -4.51
N PRO A 178 -7.83 -6.37 -4.98
CA PRO A 178 -7.63 -6.12 -6.40
C PRO A 178 -6.34 -6.76 -6.90
N ALA A 179 -6.23 -6.96 -8.21
CA ALA A 179 -5.03 -7.54 -8.83
C ALA A 179 -3.75 -6.75 -8.53
N TYR A 180 -3.86 -5.44 -8.33
CA TYR A 180 -2.73 -4.54 -8.09
C TYR A 180 -2.32 -4.42 -6.61
N GLU A 181 -2.90 -5.23 -5.70
CA GLU A 181 -2.62 -5.18 -4.25
C GLU A 181 -1.11 -5.06 -3.93
N ASN A 182 -0.28 -5.81 -4.66
CA ASN A 182 1.18 -5.78 -4.55
C ASN A 182 1.85 -5.29 -5.84
N ALA A 183 1.34 -4.21 -6.44
CA ALA A 183 1.87 -3.63 -7.68
C ALA A 183 3.36 -3.29 -7.59
N ASP A 184 3.82 -2.68 -6.49
CA ASP A 184 5.24 -2.37 -6.30
C ASP A 184 6.14 -3.61 -6.34
N MET A 185 5.70 -4.72 -5.72
CA MET A 185 6.41 -6.00 -5.79
C MET A 185 6.39 -6.57 -7.22
N ALA A 186 5.24 -6.50 -7.90
CA ALA A 186 5.10 -7.00 -9.26
C ALA A 186 5.99 -6.24 -10.25
N GLU A 187 6.05 -4.92 -10.12
CA GLU A 187 6.95 -4.07 -10.91
C GLU A 187 8.41 -4.34 -10.59
N TYR A 188 8.75 -4.55 -9.33
CA TYR A 188 10.10 -4.94 -8.95
C TYR A 188 10.51 -6.25 -9.58
N LEU A 189 9.72 -7.31 -9.47
CA LEU A 189 10.00 -8.59 -10.12
C LEU A 189 10.11 -8.44 -11.65
N ALA A 190 9.23 -7.63 -12.27
CA ALA A 190 9.33 -7.34 -13.70
C ALA A 190 10.64 -6.65 -14.08
N SER A 191 11.10 -5.69 -13.27
CA SER A 191 12.40 -5.04 -13.48
C SER A 191 13.58 -6.02 -13.36
N GLN A 192 13.42 -7.09 -12.57
CA GLN A 192 14.40 -8.18 -12.38
C GLN A 192 14.32 -9.28 -13.46
N GLY A 193 13.42 -9.15 -14.45
CA GLY A 193 13.31 -10.14 -15.53
C GLY A 193 12.26 -11.22 -15.28
N TYR A 194 11.20 -10.95 -14.52
CA TYR A 194 10.06 -11.86 -14.36
C TYR A 194 8.83 -11.33 -15.10
N VAL A 195 7.97 -12.22 -15.58
CA VAL A 195 6.59 -11.85 -15.95
C VAL A 195 5.72 -12.15 -14.74
N VAL A 196 5.03 -11.14 -14.21
CA VAL A 196 4.10 -11.31 -13.09
C VAL A 196 2.69 -11.17 -13.59
N ILE A 197 1.82 -12.11 -13.22
CA ILE A 197 0.42 -12.16 -13.63
C ILE A 197 -0.44 -12.18 -12.38
N ALA A 198 -1.44 -11.30 -12.30
CA ALA A 198 -2.43 -11.33 -11.23
C ALA A 198 -3.83 -11.06 -11.77
N SER A 199 -4.83 -11.65 -11.13
CA SER A 199 -6.24 -11.30 -11.30
C SER A 199 -6.85 -10.95 -9.94
N PRO A 200 -7.91 -10.12 -9.89
CA PRO A 200 -8.59 -9.81 -8.64
C PRO A 200 -9.09 -11.09 -7.96
N SER A 201 -8.98 -11.14 -6.63
CA SER A 201 -9.48 -12.28 -5.84
C SER A 201 -10.96 -12.09 -5.50
N VAL A 202 -11.79 -11.95 -6.53
CA VAL A 202 -13.25 -12.04 -6.43
C VAL A 202 -13.66 -13.52 -6.55
N GLY A 203 -14.73 -13.94 -5.88
CA GLY A 203 -15.15 -15.36 -5.78
C GLY A 203 -15.66 -15.93 -7.09
#